data_AF-A0A3E1ET15-F1
#
_entry.id   AF-A0A3E1ET15-F1
#
_cell.length_a   1.000
_cell.length_b   1.000
_cell.length_c   1.000
_cell.angle_alpha   90.00
_cell.angle_beta   90.00
_cell.angle_gamma   90.00
#
_symmetry.space_group_name_H-M   'P 1'
#
loop_
_entity.id
_entity.type
_entity.pdbx_description
1 polymer ?
#
loop_
_entity_poly.entity_id
_entity_poly.type
_entity_poly.pdbx_seq_one_letter_code
_entity_poly.pdbx_strand_id
1 'polypeptide(L)'
;MNDEPNLPPNDELLLRWIDRSLPEVQLKALDLSAPPAWHEQRAASQLTGNLLRSSLPRTVELPSPDLLTSRIMEAVQRDAPATAPASNITPFPSRFRQWFAPLASAALVAAGFLLWNAKPHPRSSPVAETYTPDSRVIARAYFSDDADATVIDLENLEAVPDSREIRAFNIASADPAAPGEPQIFYAANGSRKPVVVLSHDAASAPHLRAIP
;
A
#
# COMPACT_ATOMS: atom_id res chain seq x y z
N MET A 1 19.60 -9.28 26.56
CA MET A 1 19.96 -8.64 25.28
C MET A 1 19.25 -7.30 25.30
N ASN A 2 19.98 -6.20 25.45
CA ASN A 2 19.38 -4.87 25.39
C ASN A 2 19.23 -4.52 23.92
N ASP A 3 17.99 -4.38 23.45
CA ASP A 3 17.70 -3.82 22.12
C ASP A 3 18.11 -2.35 22.15
N GLU A 4 19.29 -2.03 21.63
CA GLU A 4 19.64 -0.65 21.31
C GLU A 4 18.72 -0.21 20.18
N PRO A 5 17.84 0.80 20.38
CA PRO A 5 17.02 1.29 19.31
C PRO A 5 17.94 1.87 18.25
N ASN A 6 17.98 1.25 17.07
CA ASN A 6 18.70 1.73 15.90
C ASN A 6 18.26 3.17 15.60
N LEU A 7 19.01 4.14 16.11
CA LEU A 7 18.69 5.56 15.97
C LEU A 7 18.99 5.95 14.52
N PRO A 8 18.01 6.55 13.81
CA PRO A 8 18.25 7.01 12.46
C PRO A 8 19.35 8.08 12.41
N PRO A 9 19.93 8.34 11.22
CA PRO A 9 20.90 9.40 11.01
C PRO A 9 20.45 10.72 11.65
N ASN A 10 21.42 11.52 12.11
CA ASN A 10 21.19 12.73 12.91
C ASN A 10 20.17 13.70 12.26
N ASP A 11 20.22 13.85 10.94
CA ASP A 11 19.32 14.72 10.18
C ASP A 11 17.89 14.17 10.06
N GLU A 12 17.75 12.84 9.97
CA GLU A 12 16.44 12.18 9.95
C GLU A 12 15.77 12.28 11.32
N LEU A 13 16.54 12.17 12.42
CA LEU A 13 16.04 12.44 13.78
C LEU A 13 15.53 13.87 13.93
N LEU A 14 16.28 14.84 13.41
CA LEU A 14 15.90 16.25 13.42
C LEU A 14 14.61 16.48 12.62
N LEU A 15 14.50 15.93 11.40
CA LEU A 15 13.30 16.03 10.58
C LEU A 15 12.09 15.43 11.30
N ARG A 16 12.23 14.22 11.86
CA ARG A 16 11.14 13.56 12.60
C ARG A 16 10.75 14.32 13.86
N TRP A 17 11.69 14.99 14.53
CA TRP A 17 11.42 15.85 15.68
C TRP A 17 10.70 17.16 15.30
N ILE A 18 11.04 17.74 14.15
CA ILE A 18 10.35 18.90 13.58
C ILE A 18 8.91 18.52 13.21
N ASP A 19 8.71 17.39 12.54
CA ASP A 19 7.41 16.88 12.08
C ASP A 19 6.55 16.26 13.20
N ARG A 20 7.09 16.14 14.42
CA ARG A 20 6.45 15.46 15.56
C ARG A 20 6.06 14.00 15.28
N SER A 21 6.81 13.31 14.42
CA SER A 21 6.58 11.89 14.07
C SER A 21 7.36 10.91 14.98
N LEU A 22 7.89 11.40 16.10
CA LEU A 22 8.57 10.59 17.12
C LEU A 22 7.61 10.27 18.28
N PRO A 23 7.82 9.16 19.01
CA PRO A 23 7.10 8.86 20.25
C PRO A 23 7.23 9.98 21.28
N GLU A 24 6.20 10.24 22.08
CA GLU A 24 6.19 11.36 23.04
C GLU A 24 7.35 11.35 24.03
N VAL A 25 7.79 10.16 24.44
CA VAL A 25 8.93 9.99 25.35
C VAL A 25 10.22 10.50 24.71
N GLN A 26 10.42 10.23 23.42
CA GLN A 26 11.60 10.69 22.67
C GLN A 26 11.52 12.18 22.36
N LEU A 27 10.33 12.71 22.06
CA LEU A 27 10.12 14.15 21.87
C LEU A 27 10.54 14.94 23.12
N LYS A 28 10.10 14.51 24.31
CA LYS A 28 10.47 15.14 25.58
C LYS A 28 11.96 15.02 25.89
N ALA A 29 12.56 13.87 25.57
CA ALA A 29 14.01 13.69 25.74
C ALA A 29 14.80 14.65 24.83
N LEU A 30 14.42 14.78 23.56
CA LEU A 30 15.05 15.70 22.61
C LEU A 30 14.83 17.16 22.99
N ASP A 31 13.66 17.52 23.51
CA ASP A 31 13.39 18.89 23.97
C ASP A 31 14.34 19.35 25.10
N LEU A 32 14.90 18.41 25.87
CA LEU A 32 15.81 18.70 26.98
C LEU A 32 17.30 18.52 26.64
N SER A 33 17.61 17.70 25.64
CA SER A 33 18.99 17.25 25.35
C SER A 33 19.51 17.65 23.98
N ALA A 34 18.66 18.20 23.10
CA ALA A 34 19.09 18.57 21.75
C ALA A 34 20.08 19.77 21.77
N PRO A 35 21.01 19.82 20.81
CA PRO A 35 21.89 20.98 20.64
C PRO A 35 21.11 22.28 20.39
N PRO A 36 21.62 23.44 20.81
CA PRO A 36 20.93 24.72 20.61
C PRO A 36 20.64 25.03 19.14
N ALA A 37 21.53 24.63 18.21
CA ALA A 37 21.33 24.79 16.77
C ALA A 37 20.08 24.08 16.25
N TRP A 38 19.71 22.93 16.84
CA TRP A 38 18.51 22.19 16.45
C TRP A 38 17.23 22.90 16.92
N HIS A 39 17.28 23.53 18.09
CA HIS A 39 16.18 24.36 18.57
C HIS A 39 15.95 25.57 17.66
N GLU A 40 17.02 26.22 17.20
CA GLU A 40 16.94 27.32 16.23
C GLU A 40 16.32 26.88 14.90
N GLN A 41 16.79 25.75 14.36
CA GLN A 41 16.25 25.21 13.11
C GLN A 41 14.76 24.83 13.25
N ARG A 42 14.38 24.18 14.34
CA ARG A 42 12.98 23.85 14.63
C ARG A 42 12.12 25.09 14.77
N ALA A 43 12.61 26.13 15.45
CA ALA A 43 11.91 27.40 15.59
C ALA A 43 11.72 28.07 14.22
N ALA A 44 12.75 28.08 13.37
CA ALA A 44 12.66 28.61 12.01
C ALA A 44 11.62 27.86 11.16
N SER A 45 11.63 26.52 11.18
CA SER A 45 10.63 25.70 10.49
C SER A 45 9.20 25.97 10.98
N GLN A 46 9.00 26.12 12.29
CA GLN A 46 7.69 26.45 12.87
C GLN A 46 7.22 27.84 12.44
N LEU A 47 8.11 28.83 12.41
CA LEU A 47 7.79 30.17 11.92
C LEU A 47 7.36 30.13 10.45
N THR A 48 8.12 29.44 9.59
CA THR A 48 7.74 29.26 8.18
C THR A 48 6.38 28.57 8.04
N GLY A 49 6.14 27.48 8.79
CA GLY A 49 4.86 26.78 8.78
C GLY A 49 3.68 27.66 9.23
N ASN A 50 3.89 28.49 10.25
CA ASN A 50 2.90 29.45 10.73
C ASN A 50 2.62 30.55 9.70
N LEU A 51 3.65 31.07 9.03
CA LEU A 51 3.50 32.04 7.94
C LEU A 51 2.69 31.45 6.79
N LEU A 52 3.04 30.24 6.33
CA LEU A 52 2.31 29.55 5.27
C LEU A 52 0.84 29.36 5.67
N ARG A 53 0.58 28.87 6.88
CA ARG A 53 -0.79 28.68 7.38
C ARG A 53 -1.57 29.98 7.54
N SER A 54 -0.89 31.10 7.82
CA SER A 54 -1.51 32.43 7.86
C SER A 54 -1.79 33.00 6.47
N SER A 55 -0.99 32.63 5.47
CA SER A 55 -1.13 33.09 4.08
C SER A 55 -2.13 32.25 3.26
N LEU A 56 -2.39 31.02 3.68
CA LEU A 56 -3.32 30.12 3.00
C LEU A 56 -4.76 30.41 3.45
N PRO A 57 -5.72 30.51 2.51
CA PRO A 57 -7.14 30.63 2.86
C PRO A 57 -7.57 29.39 3.66
N ARG A 58 -8.18 29.58 4.84
CA ARG A 58 -8.62 28.49 5.73
C ARG A 58 -9.73 27.61 5.14
N THR A 59 -10.37 28.08 4.08
CA THR A 59 -11.47 27.40 3.39
C THR A 59 -11.33 27.70 1.90
N VAL A 60 -10.51 26.91 1.21
CA VAL A 60 -10.69 26.72 -0.23
C VAL A 60 -11.67 25.56 -0.33
N GLU A 61 -12.94 25.85 -0.63
CA GLU A 61 -13.82 24.80 -1.15
C GLU A 61 -13.14 24.29 -2.43
N LEU A 62 -12.82 23.00 -2.45
CA LEU A 62 -12.25 22.43 -3.66
C LEU A 62 -13.27 22.62 -4.79
N PRO A 63 -12.85 23.15 -5.96
CA PRO A 63 -13.75 23.56 -7.03
C PRO A 63 -14.68 22.45 -7.53
N SER A 64 -14.36 21.18 -7.27
CA SER A 64 -15.33 20.08 -7.15
C SER A 64 -14.68 18.84 -6.53
N PRO A 65 -15.44 17.98 -5.82
CA PRO A 65 -14.96 16.66 -5.40
C PRO A 65 -14.54 15.77 -6.59
N ASP A 66 -15.17 15.96 -7.75
CA ASP A 66 -14.87 15.21 -8.97
C ASP A 66 -13.45 15.46 -9.51
N LEU A 67 -12.88 16.65 -9.27
CA LEU A 67 -11.50 16.95 -9.64
C LEU A 67 -10.48 16.18 -8.79
N LEU A 68 -10.78 15.89 -7.53
CA LEU A 68 -9.94 14.99 -6.73
C LEU A 68 -10.04 13.56 -7.25
N THR A 69 -11.26 13.09 -7.49
CA THR A 69 -11.48 11.73 -8.02
C THR A 69 -10.74 11.53 -9.33
N SER A 70 -10.85 12.46 -10.28
CA SER A 70 -10.12 12.39 -11.55
C SER A 70 -8.60 12.44 -11.39
N ARG A 71 -8.06 13.30 -10.51
CA ARG A 71 -6.60 13.36 -10.25
C ARG A 71 -6.08 12.12 -9.55
N ILE A 72 -6.84 11.54 -8.62
CA ILE A 72 -6.48 10.29 -7.95
C ILE A 72 -6.49 9.16 -8.98
N MET A 73 -7.53 9.07 -9.82
CA MET A 73 -7.59 8.07 -10.90
C MET A 73 -6.44 8.23 -11.90
N GLU A 74 -6.08 9.46 -12.27
CA GLU A 74 -4.94 9.72 -13.16
C GLU A 74 -3.61 9.34 -12.50
N ALA A 75 -3.41 9.64 -11.22
CA ALA A 75 -2.22 9.24 -10.47
C ALA A 75 -2.10 7.72 -10.36
N VAL A 76 -3.19 7.02 -10.03
CA VAL A 76 -3.24 5.56 -9.96
C VAL A 76 -2.98 4.94 -11.34
N GLN A 77 -3.48 5.52 -12.43
CA GLN A 77 -3.18 5.04 -13.79
C GLN A 77 -1.74 5.31 -14.21
N ARG A 78 -1.13 6.40 -13.76
CA ARG A 78 0.27 6.75 -14.03
C ARG A 78 1.24 5.87 -13.23
N ASP A 79 0.89 5.55 -11.99
CA ASP A 79 1.67 4.70 -11.10
C ASP A 79 1.35 3.20 -11.25
N ALA A 80 0.33 2.85 -12.04
CA ALA A 80 0.12 1.48 -12.48
C ALA A 80 1.41 1.04 -13.20
N PRO A 81 2.03 -0.08 -12.80
CA PRO A 81 3.31 -0.49 -13.35
C PRO A 81 3.15 -0.71 -14.86
N ALA A 82 3.69 0.22 -15.64
CA ALA A 82 3.85 0.05 -17.06
C ALA A 82 4.57 -1.28 -17.27
N THR A 83 3.88 -2.23 -17.92
CA THR A 83 4.54 -3.42 -18.44
C THR A 83 5.67 -2.90 -19.32
N ALA A 84 6.91 -3.15 -18.89
CA ALA A 84 8.09 -2.57 -19.50
C ALA A 84 8.05 -2.79 -21.02
N PRO A 85 8.30 -1.76 -21.86
CA PRO A 85 8.37 -1.97 -23.29
C PRO A 85 9.48 -2.99 -23.56
N ALA A 86 9.14 -4.06 -24.28
CA ALA A 86 10.11 -5.04 -24.74
C ALA A 86 11.26 -4.29 -25.43
N SER A 87 12.45 -4.36 -24.84
CA SER A 87 13.65 -3.71 -25.36
C SER A 87 13.92 -4.25 -26.76
N ASN A 88 13.74 -3.43 -27.80
CA ASN A 88 14.17 -3.76 -29.15
C ASN A 88 15.71 -3.77 -29.16
N ILE A 89 16.29 -4.96 -29.01
CA ILE A 89 17.74 -5.18 -29.09
C ILE A 89 18.16 -4.89 -30.53
N THR A 90 18.91 -3.81 -30.75
CA THR A 90 19.57 -3.53 -32.02
C THR A 90 20.64 -4.60 -32.26
N PRO A 91 20.65 -5.32 -33.41
CA PRO A 91 21.61 -6.40 -33.63
C PRO A 91 23.03 -5.85 -33.81
N PHE A 92 23.94 -6.29 -32.93
CA PHE A 92 25.37 -6.01 -32.99
C PHE A 92 26.03 -6.73 -34.20
N PRO A 93 26.99 -6.11 -34.92
CA PRO A 93 27.60 -6.70 -36.11
C PRO A 93 28.29 -8.05 -35.80
N SER A 94 27.96 -9.07 -36.60
CA SER A 94 28.22 -10.50 -36.31
C SER A 94 29.69 -10.90 -36.10
N ARG A 95 30.64 -10.09 -36.60
CA ARG A 95 32.09 -10.33 -36.47
C ARG A 95 32.59 -10.27 -35.01
N PHE A 96 31.96 -9.46 -34.15
CA PHE A 96 32.37 -9.36 -32.74
C PHE A 96 31.69 -10.42 -31.85
N ARG A 97 30.65 -11.08 -32.35
CA ARG A 97 29.87 -12.08 -31.59
C ARG A 97 30.62 -13.41 -31.42
N GLN A 98 31.55 -13.73 -32.32
CA GLN A 98 32.32 -14.98 -32.28
C GLN A 98 33.37 -15.00 -31.17
N TRP A 99 33.91 -13.85 -30.76
CA TRP A 99 34.89 -13.76 -29.68
C TRP A 99 34.27 -13.77 -28.27
N PHE A 100 33.02 -13.29 -28.14
CA PHE A 100 32.30 -13.27 -26.86
C PHE A 100 31.23 -14.36 -26.72
N ALA A 101 31.11 -15.26 -27.68
CA ALA A 101 30.12 -16.35 -27.69
C ALA A 101 30.07 -17.19 -26.40
N PRO A 102 31.20 -17.63 -25.79
CA PRO A 102 31.13 -18.40 -24.55
C PRO A 102 30.71 -17.56 -23.34
N LEU A 103 31.17 -16.30 -23.23
CA LEU A 103 30.81 -15.42 -22.11
C LEU A 103 29.33 -14.98 -22.16
N ALA A 104 28.79 -14.74 -23.35
CA ALA A 104 27.39 -14.35 -23.51
C ALA A 104 26.43 -15.47 -23.07
N SER A 105 26.79 -16.73 -23.30
CA SER A 105 25.96 -17.88 -22.90
C SER A 105 25.85 -18.02 -21.37
N ALA A 106 26.95 -17.83 -20.64
CA ALA A 106 26.97 -17.91 -19.18
C ALA A 106 26.19 -16.75 -18.54
N ALA A 107 26.30 -15.55 -19.09
CA ALA A 107 25.55 -14.39 -18.60
C ALA A 107 24.03 -14.54 -18.82
N LEU A 108 23.60 -15.15 -19.93
CA LEU A 108 22.18 -15.41 -20.18
C LEU A 108 21.62 -16.51 -19.27
N VAL A 109 22.39 -17.56 -19.00
CA VAL A 109 21.97 -18.61 -18.04
C VAL A 109 21.94 -18.05 -16.62
N ALA A 110 22.94 -17.25 -16.22
CA ALA A 110 22.96 -16.59 -14.91
C ALA A 110 21.83 -15.57 -14.77
N ALA A 111 21.56 -14.76 -15.79
CA ALA A 111 20.44 -13.82 -15.81
C ALA A 111 19.09 -14.55 -15.79
N GLY A 112 18.95 -15.66 -16.54
CA GLY A 112 17.76 -16.50 -16.51
C GLY A 112 17.55 -17.16 -15.15
N PHE A 113 18.61 -17.65 -14.51
CA PHE A 113 18.56 -18.24 -13.17
C PHE A 113 18.26 -17.19 -12.10
N LEU A 114 18.84 -16.00 -12.18
CA LEU A 114 18.53 -14.88 -11.29
C LEU A 114 17.10 -14.38 -11.49
N LEU A 115 16.60 -14.31 -12.73
CA LEU A 115 15.22 -13.92 -13.02
C LEU A 115 14.22 -14.99 -12.55
N TRP A 116 14.57 -16.27 -12.65
CA TRP A 116 13.73 -17.37 -12.15
C TRP A 116 13.72 -17.44 -10.62
N ASN A 117 14.83 -17.12 -9.95
CA ASN A 117 14.92 -17.09 -8.49
C ASN A 117 14.53 -15.75 -7.86
N ALA A 118 14.45 -14.67 -8.64
CA ALA A 118 13.88 -13.41 -8.22
C ALA A 118 12.37 -13.59 -8.10
N LYS A 119 11.92 -14.23 -7.01
CA LYS A 119 10.55 -14.08 -6.55
C LYS A 119 10.32 -12.58 -6.38
N PRO A 120 9.41 -11.96 -7.17
CA PRO A 120 9.06 -10.58 -6.94
C PRO A 120 8.49 -10.52 -5.53
N HIS A 121 9.25 -10.01 -4.58
CA HIS A 121 8.67 -9.61 -3.31
C HIS A 121 7.74 -8.46 -3.68
N PRO A 122 6.41 -8.59 -3.55
CA PRO A 122 5.54 -7.46 -3.74
C PRO A 122 6.01 -6.43 -2.71
N ARG A 123 6.67 -5.37 -3.18
CA ARG A 123 6.97 -4.21 -2.34
C ARG A 123 5.62 -3.81 -1.77
N SER A 124 5.50 -3.92 -0.46
CA SER A 124 4.33 -3.54 0.33
C SER A 124 3.85 -2.18 -0.18
N SER A 125 2.78 -2.18 -0.97
CA SER A 125 2.05 -0.96 -1.29
C SER A 125 1.28 -0.63 -0.01
N PRO A 126 1.66 0.41 0.75
CA PRO A 126 1.06 0.67 2.04
C PRO A 126 -0.13 1.61 1.84
N VAL A 127 -1.20 1.14 1.20
CA VAL A 127 -2.49 1.85 1.22
C VAL A 127 -3.63 0.84 1.16
N ALA A 128 -3.82 0.08 2.24
CA ALA A 128 -5.11 -0.54 2.53
C ALA A 128 -5.71 0.21 3.72
N GLU A 129 -6.37 1.34 3.43
CA GLU A 129 -7.18 2.01 4.45
C GLU A 129 -8.30 1.04 4.86
N THR A 130 -8.22 0.57 6.10
CA THR A 130 -9.20 -0.39 6.62
C THR A 130 -10.32 0.39 7.28
N TYR A 131 -11.51 0.36 6.68
CA TYR A 131 -12.70 1.01 7.23
C TYR A 131 -13.56 0.00 7.98
N THR A 132 -13.97 0.38 9.19
CA THR A 132 -14.90 -0.41 10.01
C THR A 132 -16.15 0.42 10.31
N PRO A 133 -17.36 -0.05 9.93
CA PRO A 133 -18.59 0.69 10.20
C PRO A 133 -18.93 0.83 11.69
N ASP A 134 -18.54 -0.15 12.51
CA ASP A 134 -18.70 -0.11 13.97
C ASP A 134 -17.41 0.36 14.63
N SER A 135 -17.51 1.43 15.43
CA SER A 135 -16.36 2.02 16.16
C SER A 135 -15.79 1.11 17.27
N ARG A 136 -16.52 0.06 17.66
CA ARG A 136 -16.05 -0.93 18.64
C ARG A 136 -15.09 -1.96 18.05
N VAL A 137 -15.15 -2.17 16.73
CA VAL A 137 -14.38 -3.19 16.02
C VAL A 137 -13.05 -2.58 15.55
N ILE A 138 -11.95 -3.20 15.97
CA ILE A 138 -10.59 -2.75 15.62
C ILE A 138 -10.10 -3.64 14.49
N ALA A 139 -9.72 -3.05 13.37
CA ALA A 139 -9.19 -3.78 12.22
C ALA A 139 -7.71 -3.46 12.02
N ARG A 140 -6.88 -4.50 11.87
CA ARG A 140 -5.43 -4.38 11.65
C ARG A 140 -5.05 -5.17 10.41
N ALA A 141 -4.47 -4.49 9.43
CA ALA A 141 -3.94 -5.13 8.23
C ALA A 141 -2.41 -5.17 8.30
N TYR A 142 -1.82 -6.35 8.13
CA TYR A 142 -0.37 -6.51 8.06
C TYR A 142 0.00 -7.62 7.08
N PHE A 143 1.22 -7.58 6.55
CA PHE A 143 1.75 -8.68 5.74
C PHE A 143 2.37 -9.72 6.67
N SER A 144 1.97 -10.98 6.54
CA SER A 144 2.53 -12.10 7.30
C SER A 144 3.44 -12.93 6.39
N ASP A 145 4.72 -13.00 6.75
CA ASP A 145 5.72 -13.79 6.02
C ASP A 145 5.43 -15.30 6.09
N ASP A 146 4.88 -15.78 7.21
CA ASP A 146 4.53 -17.20 7.40
C ASP A 146 3.40 -17.66 6.48
N ALA A 147 2.45 -16.76 6.20
CA ALA A 147 1.32 -17.03 5.31
C ALA A 147 1.58 -16.59 3.86
N ASP A 148 2.70 -15.89 3.60
CA ASP A 148 3.01 -15.21 2.34
C ASP A 148 1.81 -14.39 1.81
N ALA A 149 1.11 -13.72 2.73
CA ALA A 149 -0.16 -13.05 2.45
C ALA A 149 -0.43 -11.86 3.37
N THR A 150 -1.25 -10.92 2.87
CA THR A 150 -1.83 -9.86 3.70
C THR A 150 -2.92 -10.44 4.59
N VAL A 151 -2.73 -10.32 5.89
CA VAL A 151 -3.68 -10.76 6.92
C VAL A 151 -4.43 -9.54 7.45
N ILE A 152 -5.76 -9.69 7.58
CA ILE A 152 -6.64 -8.70 8.20
C ILE A 152 -7.15 -9.32 9.50
N ASP A 153 -6.74 -8.75 10.63
CA ASP A 153 -7.18 -9.14 11.96
C ASP A 153 -8.28 -8.21 12.46
N LEU A 154 -9.36 -8.79 12.98
CA LEU A 154 -10.56 -8.09 13.42
C LEU A 154 -10.83 -8.41 14.90
N GLU A 155 -10.62 -7.42 15.77
CA GLU A 155 -10.86 -7.54 17.21
C GLU A 155 -12.26 -7.00 17.57
N ASN A 156 -12.84 -7.51 18.66
CA ASN A 156 -14.15 -7.11 19.21
C ASN A 156 -15.37 -7.39 18.32
N LEU A 157 -15.31 -8.41 17.47
CA LEU A 157 -16.51 -8.90 16.78
C LEU A 157 -17.45 -9.63 17.75
N GLU A 158 -18.75 -9.53 17.49
CA GLU A 158 -19.75 -10.34 18.19
C GLU A 158 -19.49 -11.83 17.93
N ALA A 159 -19.61 -12.64 18.98
CA ALA A 159 -19.36 -14.07 18.90
C ALA A 159 -20.28 -14.70 17.84
N VAL A 160 -19.68 -15.42 16.89
CA VAL A 160 -20.43 -16.16 15.89
C VAL A 160 -21.13 -17.34 16.59
N PRO A 161 -22.47 -17.46 16.50
CA PRO A 161 -23.18 -18.56 17.13
C PRO A 161 -22.81 -19.90 16.47
N ASP A 162 -22.67 -20.96 17.27
CA ASP A 162 -22.30 -22.31 16.81
C ASP A 162 -23.26 -22.91 15.77
N SER A 163 -24.48 -22.38 15.69
CA SER A 163 -25.49 -22.77 14.69
C SER A 163 -25.23 -22.20 13.29
N ARG A 164 -24.23 -21.32 13.12
CA ARG A 164 -23.92 -20.67 11.85
C ARG A 164 -22.90 -21.48 11.05
N GLU A 165 -23.32 -21.95 9.87
CA GLU A 165 -22.42 -22.61 8.92
C GLU A 165 -21.41 -21.61 8.35
N ILE A 166 -20.11 -21.86 8.52
CA ILE A 166 -19.03 -21.07 7.92
C ILE A 166 -18.65 -21.69 6.58
N ARG A 167 -18.77 -20.93 5.49
CA ARG A 167 -18.40 -21.36 4.13
C ARG A 167 -17.18 -20.58 3.64
N ALA A 168 -16.17 -21.30 3.17
CA ALA A 168 -15.01 -20.71 2.51
C ALA A 168 -15.19 -20.70 0.99
N PHE A 169 -14.87 -19.58 0.34
CA PHE A 169 -14.94 -19.43 -1.10
C PHE A 169 -13.54 -19.11 -1.66
N ASN A 170 -13.13 -19.83 -2.71
CA ASN A 170 -11.90 -19.53 -3.43
C ASN A 170 -12.19 -18.57 -4.58
N ILE A 171 -11.89 -17.29 -4.36
CA ILE A 171 -12.21 -16.18 -5.27
C ILE A 171 -10.94 -15.76 -6.01
N ALA A 172 -10.97 -15.68 -7.34
CA ALA A 172 -9.84 -15.20 -8.13
C ALA A 172 -10.02 -13.78 -8.68
N SER A 173 -11.26 -13.33 -8.87
CA SER A 173 -11.52 -11.97 -9.37
C SER A 173 -12.85 -11.45 -8.86
N ALA A 174 -12.94 -10.12 -8.80
CA ALA A 174 -14.17 -9.39 -8.56
C ALA A 174 -14.31 -8.33 -9.65
N ASP A 175 -15.51 -8.17 -10.21
CA ASP A 175 -15.78 -7.06 -11.11
C ASP A 175 -16.04 -5.79 -10.28
N PRO A 176 -15.46 -4.63 -10.64
CA PRO A 176 -15.71 -3.38 -9.96
C PRO A 176 -17.18 -3.00 -10.14
N ALA A 177 -17.91 -2.86 -9.02
CA ALA A 177 -19.29 -2.44 -9.04
C ALA A 177 -19.39 -0.95 -9.35
N ALA A 178 -20.27 -0.57 -10.28
CA ALA A 178 -20.69 0.82 -10.42
C ALA A 178 -21.51 1.25 -9.18
N PRO A 179 -21.62 2.55 -8.87
CA PRO A 179 -22.44 3.03 -7.77
C PRO A 179 -23.89 2.52 -7.88
N GLY A 180 -24.34 1.75 -6.89
CA GLY A 180 -25.68 1.14 -6.87
C GLY A 180 -25.80 -0.22 -7.55
N GLU A 181 -24.73 -0.73 -8.16
CA GLU A 181 -24.69 -2.08 -8.73
C GLU A 181 -24.13 -3.10 -7.72
N PRO A 182 -24.54 -4.38 -7.83
CA PRO A 182 -24.01 -5.43 -6.97
C PRO A 182 -22.58 -5.80 -7.40
N GLN A 183 -21.71 -6.04 -6.41
CA GLN A 183 -20.37 -6.55 -6.64
C GLN A 183 -20.41 -8.07 -6.84
N ILE A 184 -19.79 -8.55 -7.91
CA ILE A 184 -19.81 -9.96 -8.30
C ILE A 184 -18.40 -10.55 -8.13
N PHE A 185 -18.31 -11.67 -7.42
CA PHE A 185 -17.08 -12.43 -7.19
C PHE A 185 -17.09 -13.73 -7.98
N TYR A 186 -15.96 -14.07 -8.61
CA TYR A 186 -15.82 -15.22 -9.49
C TYR A 186 -14.89 -16.30 -8.90
N ALA A 187 -15.21 -17.56 -9.19
CA ALA A 187 -14.43 -18.71 -8.75
C ALA A 187 -13.02 -18.72 -9.35
N ALA A 188 -12.03 -19.18 -8.59
CA ALA A 188 -10.69 -19.44 -9.11
C ALA A 188 -10.63 -20.58 -10.14
N ASN A 189 -11.58 -21.52 -10.08
CA ASN A 189 -11.54 -22.76 -10.86
C ASN A 189 -12.37 -22.72 -12.16
N GLY A 190 -12.89 -21.55 -12.56
CA GLY A 190 -13.68 -21.42 -13.79
C GLY A 190 -13.82 -19.97 -14.22
N SER A 191 -13.37 -19.66 -15.45
CA SER A 191 -13.41 -18.31 -15.99
C SER A 191 -14.87 -17.83 -16.13
N ARG A 192 -15.29 -16.97 -15.19
CA ARG A 192 -16.59 -16.26 -15.11
C ARG A 192 -17.79 -17.00 -14.50
N LYS A 193 -17.62 -18.07 -13.69
CA LYS A 193 -18.74 -18.55 -12.85
C LYS A 193 -18.85 -17.65 -11.61
N PRO A 194 -19.93 -16.86 -11.44
CA PRO A 194 -20.10 -16.04 -10.25
C PRO A 194 -20.43 -16.97 -9.06
N VAL A 195 -19.78 -16.72 -7.93
CA VAL A 195 -19.90 -17.54 -6.71
C VAL A 195 -20.58 -16.76 -5.59
N VAL A 196 -20.29 -15.46 -5.50
CA VAL A 196 -20.85 -14.58 -4.49
C VAL A 196 -21.27 -13.28 -5.16
N VAL A 197 -22.45 -12.78 -4.80
CA VAL A 197 -22.93 -11.45 -5.18
C VAL A 197 -23.18 -10.68 -3.89
N LEU A 198 -22.55 -9.51 -3.79
CA LEU A 198 -22.74 -8.56 -2.70
C LEU A 198 -23.59 -7.40 -3.22
N SER A 199 -24.78 -7.23 -2.65
CA SER A 199 -25.72 -6.14 -2.97
C SER A 199 -25.99 -5.30 -1.74
N HIS A 200 -26.39 -4.04 -1.93
CA HIS A 200 -26.83 -3.17 -0.84
C HIS A 200 -28.35 -3.09 -0.83
N ASP A 201 -28.98 -3.12 0.35
CA ASP A 201 -30.41 -2.82 0.46
C ASP A 201 -30.68 -1.31 0.49
N ALA A 202 -31.97 -0.94 0.60
CA ALA A 202 -32.40 0.46 0.68
C ALA A 202 -31.84 1.23 1.89
N ALA A 203 -31.36 0.52 2.93
CA ALA A 203 -30.68 1.09 4.10
C ALA A 203 -29.14 1.04 3.96
N SER A 204 -28.61 0.72 2.77
CA SER A 204 -27.19 0.52 2.49
C SER A 204 -26.55 -0.61 3.30
N ALA A 205 -27.33 -1.53 3.86
CA ALA A 205 -26.78 -2.70 4.52
C ALA A 205 -26.29 -3.72 3.48
N PRO A 206 -25.07 -4.27 3.63
CA PRO A 206 -24.55 -5.28 2.72
C PRO A 206 -25.29 -6.61 2.88
N HIS A 207 -25.78 -7.16 1.77
CA HIS A 207 -26.40 -8.47 1.69
C HIS A 207 -25.59 -9.37 0.75
N LEU A 208 -25.15 -10.50 1.29
CA LEU A 208 -24.39 -11.53 0.57
C LEU A 208 -25.33 -12.62 0.05
N ARG A 209 -25.30 -12.88 -1.25
CA ARG A 209 -26.00 -13.99 -1.89
C ARG A 209 -24.98 -14.92 -2.54
N ALA A 210 -24.87 -16.14 -2.02
CA ALA A 210 -24.10 -17.20 -2.68
C ALA A 210 -24.87 -17.74 -3.89
N ILE A 211 -24.17 -17.96 -4.99
CA ILE A 211 -24.69 -18.60 -6.20
C ILE A 211 -24.20 -20.05 -6.22
N PRO A 212 -25.11 -21.04 -6.35
CA PRO A 212 -24.74 -22.47 -6.38
C PRO A 212 -23.90 -22.87 -7.60
#